data_AF-A0A955LYK0-F1
#
_entry.id   AF-A0A955LYK0-F1
#
_cell.length_a   1.000
_cell.length_b   1.000
_cell.length_c   1.000
_cell.angle_alpha   90.00
_cell.angle_beta   90.00
_cell.angle_gamma   90.00
#
_symmetry.space_group_name_H-M   'P 1'
#
loop_
_entity.id
_entity.type
_entity.pdbx_description
1 polymer ?
#
loop_
_entity_poly.entity_id
_entity_poly.type
_entity_poly.pdbx_seq_one_letter_code
_entity_poly.pdbx_strand_id
1 'polypeptide(L)'
;KVWLVNFFFFLYSKEYPQVSAVMKALYDKFVDRENFRLLTVSSNDKQIDEASEEDDYQHWYFIKGDKEQLSALMKNAFYIDNRNDSFSSSLKIFLIDQNATIRGYYTISHRNDADRIEKNLIQLL
;
A
#
# COMPACT_ATOMS: atom_id res chain seq x y z
N LYS A 1 -1.14 -6.42 -14.77
CA LYS A 1 -1.41 -6.70 -13.34
C LYS A 1 -1.91 -5.42 -12.70
N VAL A 2 -2.93 -5.51 -11.84
CA VAL A 2 -3.44 -4.40 -11.04
C VAL A 2 -2.79 -4.47 -9.66
N TRP A 3 -2.33 -3.33 -9.16
CA TRP A 3 -1.57 -3.24 -7.92
C TRP A 3 -2.26 -2.36 -6.89
N LEU A 4 -2.22 -2.80 -5.63
CA LEU A 4 -2.39 -1.91 -4.48
C LEU A 4 -1.02 -1.64 -3.86
N VAL A 5 -0.68 -0.38 -3.72
CA VAL A 5 0.60 0.05 -3.14
C VAL A 5 0.36 0.85 -1.88
N ASN A 6 1.16 0.64 -0.84
CA ASN A 6 1.19 1.53 0.34
C ASN A 6 2.63 1.78 0.82
N PHE A 7 2.86 2.94 1.41
CA PHE A 7 4.12 3.31 2.06
C PHE A 7 3.95 3.21 3.57
N PHE A 8 4.82 2.43 4.21
CA PHE A 8 4.66 2.03 5.60
C PHE A 8 5.83 2.54 6.46
N PHE A 9 5.54 3.26 7.55
CA PHE A 9 6.54 3.81 8.46
C PHE A 9 6.22 3.41 9.92
N PHE A 10 7.22 2.86 10.63
CA PHE A 10 7.07 2.18 11.95
C PHE A 10 6.33 2.99 13.01
N LEU A 11 6.57 4.31 13.05
CA LEU A 11 5.96 5.18 14.04
C LEU A 11 4.42 5.16 13.97
N TYR A 12 3.86 4.73 12.83
CA TYR A 12 2.44 4.77 12.53
C TYR A 12 1.80 3.39 12.40
N SER A 13 2.55 2.29 12.44
CA SER A 13 1.97 0.95 12.29
C SER A 13 1.06 0.54 13.44
N LYS A 14 1.48 0.85 14.68
CA LYS A 14 0.66 0.62 15.89
C LYS A 14 -0.43 1.65 16.06
N GLU A 15 -0.20 2.88 15.60
CA GLU A 15 -1.14 3.98 15.74
C GLU A 15 -2.25 3.93 14.68
N TYR A 16 -2.00 3.32 13.52
CA TYR A 16 -2.92 3.29 12.39
C TYR A 16 -3.07 1.89 11.77
N PRO A 17 -3.57 0.90 12.55
CA PRO A 17 -3.72 -0.48 12.09
C PRO A 17 -4.71 -0.62 10.93
N GLN A 18 -5.54 0.39 10.67
CA GLN A 18 -6.58 0.32 9.65
C GLN A 18 -6.02 0.18 8.23
N VAL A 19 -4.83 0.73 7.93
CA VAL A 19 -4.23 0.59 6.58
C VAL A 19 -3.85 -0.86 6.34
N SER A 20 -3.15 -1.48 7.29
CA SER A 20 -2.78 -2.90 7.24
C SER A 20 -4.01 -3.80 7.20
N ALA A 21 -5.04 -3.49 8.00
CA ALA A 21 -6.30 -4.23 8.01
C ALA A 21 -7.01 -4.18 6.65
N VAL A 22 -7.05 -3.01 5.99
CA VAL A 22 -7.62 -2.87 4.64
C VAL A 22 -6.80 -3.64 3.60
N MET A 23 -5.47 -3.53 3.64
CA MET A 23 -4.59 -4.29 2.74
C MET A 23 -4.80 -5.80 2.91
N LYS A 24 -4.86 -6.30 4.15
CA LYS A 24 -5.12 -7.72 4.46
C LYS A 24 -6.51 -8.18 4.00
N ALA A 25 -7.55 -7.39 4.25
CA ALA A 25 -8.90 -7.73 3.83
C ALA A 25 -9.04 -7.81 2.30
N LEU A 26 -8.39 -6.89 1.58
CA LEU A 26 -8.36 -6.92 0.12
C LEU A 26 -7.48 -8.05 -0.42
N TYR A 27 -6.36 -8.36 0.25
CA TYR A 27 -5.57 -9.55 -0.04
C TYR A 27 -6.42 -10.83 0.04
N ASP A 28 -7.06 -11.07 1.19
CA ASP A 28 -7.83 -12.30 1.44
C ASP A 28 -8.96 -12.49 0.42
N LYS A 29 -9.53 -11.40 -0.07
CA LYS A 29 -10.64 -11.41 -1.03
C LYS A 29 -10.20 -11.65 -2.48
N PHE A 30 -8.97 -11.26 -2.84
CA PHE A 30 -8.52 -11.24 -4.23
C PHE A 30 -7.24 -12.06 -4.48
N VAL A 31 -6.73 -12.78 -3.47
CA VAL A 31 -5.50 -13.59 -3.58
C VAL A 31 -5.55 -14.59 -4.75
N ASP A 32 -6.72 -15.19 -5.02
CA ASP A 32 -6.91 -16.13 -6.14
C ASP A 32 -6.90 -15.47 -7.53
N ARG A 33 -6.81 -14.14 -7.61
CA ARG A 33 -6.75 -13.41 -8.89
C ARG A 33 -5.31 -13.28 -9.36
N GLU A 34 -4.95 -14.04 -10.38
CA GLU A 34 -3.59 -14.03 -10.96
C GLU A 34 -3.13 -12.65 -11.46
N ASN A 35 -4.05 -11.74 -11.77
CA ASN A 35 -3.75 -10.37 -12.21
C ASN A 35 -3.65 -9.35 -11.07
N PHE A 36 -3.91 -9.73 -9.81
CA PHE A 36 -3.89 -8.84 -8.64
C PHE A 36 -2.59 -8.95 -7.85
N ARG A 37 -2.00 -7.83 -7.44
CA ARG A 37 -0.78 -7.76 -6.60
C ARG A 37 -0.90 -6.71 -5.50
N LEU A 38 -0.21 -6.94 -4.39
CA LEU A 38 0.02 -5.92 -3.35
C LEU A 38 1.52 -5.60 -3.24
N LEU A 39 1.82 -4.36 -2.90
CA LEU A 39 3.17 -3.90 -2.62
C LEU A 39 3.18 -2.98 -1.40
N THR A 40 3.94 -3.36 -0.39
CA THR A 40 4.23 -2.52 0.78
C THR A 40 5.69 -2.10 0.73
N VAL A 41 5.95 -0.79 0.80
CA VAL A 41 7.30 -0.22 0.75
C VAL A 41 7.63 0.43 2.08
N SER A 42 8.79 0.10 2.68
CA SER A 42 9.24 0.70 3.94
C SER A 42 10.74 0.99 3.94
N SER A 43 11.14 1.96 4.76
CA SER A 43 12.55 2.33 4.97
C SER A 43 13.19 1.72 6.21
N ASN A 44 12.52 0.79 6.90
CA ASN A 44 13.07 0.17 8.09
C ASN A 44 12.87 -1.35 8.05
N ASP A 45 14.00 -2.04 8.04
CA ASP A 45 14.14 -3.47 7.75
C ASP A 45 13.33 -4.35 8.69
N LYS A 46 13.33 -4.03 9.99
CA LYS A 46 12.66 -4.84 11.01
C LYS A 46 11.15 -4.96 10.79
N GLN A 47 10.52 -3.95 10.19
CA GLN A 47 9.07 -3.96 9.92
C GLN A 47 8.67 -4.88 8.79
N ILE A 48 9.49 -4.92 7.74
CA ILE A 48 9.22 -5.79 6.60
C ILE A 48 9.47 -7.24 7.02
N ASP A 49 10.50 -7.48 7.82
CA ASP A 49 10.78 -8.82 8.34
C ASP A 49 9.61 -9.30 9.22
N GLU A 50 9.16 -8.52 10.21
CA GLU A 50 7.99 -8.88 11.02
C GLU A 50 6.71 -9.08 10.18
N ALA A 51 6.40 -8.18 9.24
CA ALA A 51 5.19 -8.27 8.43
C ALA A 51 5.23 -9.39 7.37
N SER A 52 6.42 -9.84 6.95
CA SER A 52 6.60 -10.89 5.95
C SER A 52 6.86 -12.27 6.56
N GLU A 53 7.35 -12.34 7.79
CA GLU A 53 7.57 -13.60 8.52
C GLU A 53 6.28 -14.18 9.11
N GLU A 54 5.27 -13.34 9.36
CA GLU A 54 3.99 -13.79 9.93
C GLU A 54 3.16 -14.65 8.95
N ASP A 55 3.32 -14.48 7.63
CA ASP A 55 2.54 -15.21 6.61
C ASP A 55 3.30 -15.32 5.26
N ASP A 56 3.26 -16.50 4.62
CA ASP A 56 3.71 -16.69 3.23
C ASP A 56 2.66 -16.15 2.25
N TYR A 57 2.69 -14.84 2.02
CA TYR A 57 1.71 -14.17 1.17
C TYR A 57 1.96 -14.40 -0.33
N GLN A 58 1.01 -15.04 -1.00
CA GLN A 58 1.02 -15.13 -2.46
C GLN A 58 0.67 -13.77 -3.06
N HIS A 59 1.58 -13.19 -3.86
CA HIS A 59 1.31 -11.96 -4.62
C HIS A 59 1.31 -10.64 -3.80
N TRP A 60 1.66 -10.70 -2.52
CA TRP A 60 1.98 -9.51 -1.71
C TRP A 60 3.48 -9.40 -1.54
N TYR A 61 4.04 -8.30 -2.02
CA TYR A 61 5.48 -8.04 -1.93
C TYR A 61 5.78 -6.96 -0.90
N PHE A 62 6.91 -7.13 -0.22
CA PHE A 62 7.44 -6.15 0.72
C PHE A 62 8.82 -5.71 0.23
N ILE A 63 8.99 -4.41 -0.01
CA ILE A 63 10.26 -3.86 -0.54
C ILE A 63 10.86 -2.87 0.45
N LYS A 64 12.15 -3.09 0.73
CA LYS A 64 13.00 -2.23 1.54
C LYS A 64 13.70 -1.21 0.62
N GLY A 65 13.82 0.03 1.07
CA GLY A 65 14.64 1.05 0.40
C GLY A 65 15.11 2.11 1.39
N ASP A 66 16.15 2.86 1.04
CA ASP A 66 16.58 3.94 1.93
C ASP A 66 15.57 5.11 1.92
N LYS A 67 15.66 5.95 2.96
CA LYS A 67 14.72 7.07 3.16
C LYS A 67 14.73 8.07 2.00
N GLU A 68 15.89 8.30 1.36
CA GLU A 68 16.01 9.26 0.26
C GLU A 68 15.35 8.72 -1.00
N GLN A 69 15.59 7.45 -1.33
CA GLN A 69 14.97 6.74 -2.45
C GLN A 69 13.44 6.66 -2.29
N LEU A 70 12.94 6.29 -1.10
CA LEU A 70 11.50 6.29 -0.84
C LEU A 70 10.92 7.69 -0.99
N SER A 71 11.61 8.71 -0.46
CA SER A 71 11.17 10.09 -0.58
C SER A 71 11.09 10.56 -2.04
N ALA A 72 12.11 10.24 -2.84
CA ALA A 72 12.13 10.53 -4.26
C ALA A 72 11.02 9.78 -5.01
N LEU A 73 10.79 8.51 -4.70
CA LEU A 73 9.72 7.70 -5.30
C LEU A 73 8.34 8.28 -4.99
N MET A 74 8.07 8.54 -3.71
CA MET A 74 6.81 9.13 -3.26
C MET A 74 6.54 10.48 -3.94
N LYS A 75 7.55 11.33 -4.07
CA LYS A 75 7.43 12.64 -4.71
C LYS A 75 7.26 12.55 -6.24
N ASN A 76 8.12 11.79 -6.91
CA ASN A 76 8.24 11.84 -8.37
C ASN A 76 7.25 10.92 -9.08
N ALA A 77 6.90 9.78 -8.47
CA ALA A 77 5.99 8.80 -9.08
C ALA A 77 4.58 8.83 -8.49
N PHE A 78 4.45 9.12 -7.19
CA PHE A 78 3.17 9.14 -6.49
C PHE A 78 2.66 10.55 -6.17
N TYR A 79 3.42 11.59 -6.54
CA TYR A 79 3.08 13.00 -6.34
C TYR A 79 2.72 13.36 -4.88
N ILE A 80 3.39 12.71 -3.92
CA ILE A 80 3.24 12.96 -2.48
C ILE A 80 4.41 13.82 -2.00
N ASP A 81 4.14 15.00 -1.43
CA ASP A 81 5.18 15.75 -0.71
C ASP A 81 5.25 15.28 0.75
N ASN A 82 6.10 14.29 1.00
CA ASN A 82 6.30 13.72 2.33
C ASN A 82 7.20 14.56 3.25
N ARG A 83 7.78 15.67 2.74
CA ARG A 83 8.69 16.54 3.50
C ARG A 83 7.98 17.33 4.59
N ASN A 84 6.68 17.57 4.41
CA ASN A 84 5.85 18.30 5.37
C ASN A 84 4.88 17.39 6.14
N ASP A 85 4.52 16.21 5.62
CA ASP A 85 3.53 15.33 6.27
C ASP A 85 3.72 13.84 5.92
N SER A 86 4.67 13.19 6.61
CA SER A 86 4.87 11.74 6.54
C SER A 86 3.68 10.95 7.12
N PHE A 87 2.88 11.57 7.98
CA PHE A 87 1.69 10.95 8.58
C PHE A 87 0.58 10.74 7.54
N SER A 88 0.20 11.80 6.80
CA SER A 88 -0.80 11.71 5.72
C SER A 88 -0.41 10.70 4.64
N SER A 89 0.89 10.52 4.42
CA SER A 89 1.42 9.57 3.46
C SER A 89 1.29 8.11 3.92
N SER A 90 1.43 7.85 5.23
CA SER A 90 1.33 6.51 5.83
C SER A 90 -0.10 5.96 5.80
N LEU A 91 -1.09 6.85 5.65
CA LEU A 91 -2.50 6.49 5.53
C LEU A 91 -2.93 6.20 4.07
N LYS A 92 -2.02 6.30 3.10
CA LYS A 92 -2.39 6.20 1.68
C LYS A 92 -2.25 4.80 1.11
N ILE A 93 -3.26 4.40 0.35
CA ILE A 93 -3.25 3.27 -0.57
C ILE A 93 -3.42 3.82 -1.99
N PHE A 94 -2.65 3.28 -2.93
CA PHE A 94 -2.69 3.65 -4.34
C PHE A 94 -3.14 2.47 -5.17
N LEU A 95 -4.13 2.69 -6.05
CA LEU A 95 -4.57 1.71 -7.04
C LEU A 95 -3.88 2.00 -8.37
N ILE A 96 -3.14 1.02 -8.89
CA ILE A 96 -2.38 1.13 -10.14
C ILE A 96 -2.89 0.07 -11.12
N ASP A 97 -3.21 0.47 -12.34
CA ASP A 97 -3.67 -0.46 -13.36
C ASP A 97 -2.52 -1.19 -14.09
N GLN A 98 -2.90 -2.06 -15.02
CA GLN A 98 -1.97 -2.82 -15.86
C GLN A 98 -1.05 -2.01 -16.76
N ASN A 99 -1.35 -0.73 -16.99
CA ASN A 99 -0.52 0.20 -17.77
C ASN A 99 0.37 1.05 -16.86
N ALA A 100 0.57 0.65 -15.60
CA ALA A 100 1.31 1.39 -14.58
C ALA A 100 0.74 2.80 -14.31
N THR A 101 -0.57 3.00 -14.54
CA THR A 101 -1.23 4.28 -14.30
C THR A 101 -1.93 4.25 -12.95
N ILE A 102 -1.68 5.28 -12.12
CA ILE A 102 -2.42 5.45 -10.86
C ILE A 102 -3.87 5.82 -11.18
N ARG A 103 -4.80 4.98 -10.76
CA ARG A 103 -6.25 5.15 -10.93
C ARG A 103 -6.94 5.73 -9.70
N GLY A 104 -6.31 5.65 -8.53
CA GLY A 104 -6.90 6.17 -7.31
C GLY A 104 -5.89 6.39 -6.19
N TYR A 105 -6.17 7.42 -5.40
CA TYR A 105 -5.49 7.81 -4.18
C TYR A 105 -6.49 7.70 -3.04
N TYR A 106 -6.24 6.82 -2.08
CA TYR A 106 -7.17 6.57 -0.98
C TYR A 106 -6.46 6.84 0.33
N THR A 107 -6.97 7.80 1.12
CA THR A 107 -6.51 8.01 2.50
C THR A 107 -7.44 7.20 3.40
N ILE A 108 -6.90 6.25 4.17
CA ILE A 108 -7.69 5.40 5.05
C ILE A 108 -7.99 6.15 6.36
N SER A 109 -9.07 6.93 6.33
CA SER A 109 -9.56 7.71 7.47
C SER A 109 -11.07 7.59 7.69
N HIS A 110 -11.80 6.97 6.76
CA HIS A 110 -13.25 6.82 6.80
C HIS A 110 -13.69 5.36 6.62
N ARG A 111 -14.88 5.03 7.13
CA ARG A 111 -15.43 3.66 7.08
C ARG A 111 -15.58 3.10 5.66
N ASN A 112 -15.76 3.95 4.65
CA ASN A 112 -16.12 3.51 3.29
C ASN A 112 -14.91 3.51 2.33
N ASP A 113 -13.69 3.79 2.78
CA ASP A 113 -12.53 3.87 1.89
C ASP A 113 -12.18 2.49 1.30
N ALA A 114 -12.32 1.42 2.09
CA ALA A 114 -12.14 0.04 1.63
C ALA A 114 -13.12 -0.33 0.51
N ASP A 115 -14.41 -0.02 0.69
CA ASP A 115 -15.45 -0.29 -0.31
C ASP A 115 -15.18 0.45 -1.63
N ARG A 116 -14.66 1.68 -1.54
CA ARG A 116 -14.27 2.47 -2.71
C ARG A 116 -13.08 1.85 -3.44
N ILE A 117 -12.08 1.36 -2.71
CA ILE A 117 -10.94 0.65 -3.31
C ILE A 117 -11.45 -0.60 -4.01
N GLU A 118 -12.24 -1.42 -3.31
CA GLU A 118 -12.79 -2.67 -3.83
C GLU A 118 -13.59 -2.44 -5.12
N LYS A 119 -14.51 -1.48 -5.12
CA LYS A 119 -15.34 -1.19 -6.30
C LYS A 119 -14.49 -0.86 -7.53
N ASN A 120 -13.44 -0.05 -7.36
CA ASN A 120 -12.56 0.33 -8.47
C ASN A 120 -11.62 -0.82 -8.86
N LEU A 121 -11.19 -1.62 -7.89
CA LEU A 121 -10.39 -2.81 -8.14
C LEU A 121 -11.16 -3.82 -9.01
N ILE A 122 -12.43 -4.09 -8.70
CA ILE A 122 -13.31 -4.98 -9.49
C ILE A 122 -13.45 -4.51 -10.94
N GLN A 123 -13.40 -3.20 -11.21
CA GLN A 123 -13.49 -2.67 -12.57
C GLN A 123 -12.20 -2.86 -13.39
N LEU A 124 -11.08 -3.12 -12.73
CA LEU A 124 -9.75 -3.25 -13.35
C LEU A 124 -9.27 -4.70 -13.43
N LEU A 125 -9.81 -5.60 -12.60
CA LEU A 125 -9.49 -7.03 -12.58
C LEU A 125 -10.31 -7.81 -13.61
#